data_AF-A0A7Y8IWQ9-F1
#
_entry.id   AF-A0A7Y8IWQ9-F1
#
_cell.length_a   1.000
_cell.length_b   1.000
_cell.length_c   1.000
_cell.angle_alpha   90.00
_cell.angle_beta   90.00
_cell.angle_gamma   90.00
#
_symmetry.space_group_name_H-M   'P 1'
#
loop_
_entity.id
_entity.type
_entity.pdbx_description
1 polymer ?
#
loop_
_entity_poly.entity_id
_entity_poly.type
_entity_poly.pdbx_seq_one_letter_code
_entity_poly.pdbx_strand_id
1 'polypeptide(L)'
;MKKLVHTREISIQTSDMGDHRILLEGSLIDHRFQPTHNEASEESGLVHHMVIRLKVKGPGLLIEQAEATMPHHPREECPEVLP
;
A
#
# COMPACT_ATOMS: atom_id res chain seq x y z
N MET A 1 3.94 30.23 -7.22
CA MET A 1 2.69 29.44 -7.06
C MET A 1 3.07 27.99 -6.83
N LYS A 2 2.53 27.32 -5.82
CA LYS A 2 2.78 25.88 -5.56
C LYS A 2 1.87 25.06 -6.48
N LYS A 3 2.42 24.05 -7.15
CA LYS A 3 1.66 23.09 -7.97
C LYS A 3 1.62 21.75 -7.24
N LEU A 4 0.44 21.17 -7.05
CA LEU A 4 0.31 19.83 -6.49
C LEU A 4 0.82 18.83 -7.52
N VAL A 5 1.73 17.95 -7.09
CA VAL A 5 2.34 16.93 -7.96
C VAL A 5 1.83 15.55 -7.59
N HIS A 6 1.68 15.28 -6.29
CA HIS A 6 1.40 13.96 -5.76
C HIS A 6 0.73 14.05 -4.38
N THR A 7 -0.10 13.07 -4.05
CA THR A 7 -0.62 12.81 -2.71
C THR A 7 -0.50 11.33 -2.38
N ARG A 8 -0.18 11.02 -1.13
CA ARG A 8 -0.19 9.67 -0.57
C ARG A 8 -1.02 9.67 0.70
N GLU A 9 -2.00 8.79 0.76
CA GLU A 9 -2.75 8.48 1.96
C GLU A 9 -2.32 7.11 2.47
N ILE A 10 -2.01 7.03 3.76
CA ILE A 10 -1.70 5.77 4.45
C ILE A 10 -2.69 5.65 5.61
N SER A 11 -3.46 4.58 5.63
CA SER A 11 -4.35 4.22 6.74
C SER A 11 -3.88 2.91 7.35
N ILE A 12 -3.83 2.85 8.67
CA ILE A 12 -3.50 1.65 9.41
C ILE A 12 -4.51 1.51 10.53
N GLN A 13 -5.15 0.34 10.58
CA GLN A 13 -6.08 -0.04 11.63
C GLN A 13 -5.52 -1.26 12.35
N THR A 14 -5.71 -1.28 13.67
CA THR A 14 -5.29 -2.41 14.50
C THR A 14 -6.43 -2.79 15.42
N SER A 15 -6.81 -4.06 15.38
CA SER A 15 -7.88 -4.64 16.19
C SER A 15 -7.34 -5.76 17.06
N ASP A 16 -7.77 -5.82 18.33
CA ASP A 16 -7.45 -6.92 19.22
C ASP A 16 -8.20 -8.19 18.78
N MET A 17 -7.48 -9.30 18.70
CA MET A 17 -8.04 -10.63 18.37
C MET A 17 -8.06 -11.57 19.58
N GLY A 18 -7.62 -11.12 20.77
CA GLY A 18 -7.41 -11.95 21.94
C GLY A 18 -6.19 -12.87 21.81
N ASP A 19 -5.87 -13.60 22.88
CA ASP A 19 -4.72 -14.53 22.95
C ASP A 19 -3.40 -13.87 22.48
N HIS A 20 -3.17 -12.63 22.93
CA HIS A 20 -2.03 -11.79 22.55
C HIS A 20 -1.88 -11.60 21.04
N ARG A 21 -2.98 -11.52 20.29
CA ARG A 21 -2.95 -11.27 18.84
C ARG A 21 -3.60 -9.95 18.47
N ILE A 22 -3.06 -9.36 17.42
CA ILE A 22 -3.66 -8.23 16.74
C ILE A 22 -3.87 -8.57 15.26
N LEU A 23 -4.94 -8.02 14.70
CA LEU A 23 -5.12 -7.89 13.26
C LEU A 23 -4.70 -6.47 12.88
N LEU A 24 -3.76 -6.36 11.95
CA LEU A 24 -3.38 -5.11 11.33
C LEU A 24 -3.93 -5.09 9.90
N GLU A 25 -4.68 -4.05 9.56
CA GLU A 25 -5.13 -3.79 8.19
C GLU A 25 -4.54 -2.45 7.75
N GLY A 26 -3.85 -2.44 6.62
CA GLY A 26 -3.22 -1.23 6.10
C GLY A 26 -3.65 -0.96 4.67
N SER A 27 -3.80 0.31 4.31
CA SER A 27 -3.96 0.74 2.92
C SER A 27 -3.01 1.88 2.58
N LEU A 28 -2.57 1.90 1.33
CA LEU A 28 -1.83 3.00 0.72
C LEU A 28 -2.49 3.37 -0.59
N ILE A 29 -2.83 4.64 -0.74
CA ILE A 29 -3.45 5.18 -1.95
C ILE A 29 -2.64 6.40 -2.42
N ASP A 30 -2.04 6.27 -3.59
CA ASP A 30 -1.24 7.32 -4.23
C ASP A 30 -1.97 7.92 -5.42
N HIS A 31 -2.01 9.24 -5.49
CA HIS A 31 -2.43 9.96 -6.69
C HIS A 31 -1.32 10.87 -7.21
N ARG A 32 -1.25 10.98 -8.53
CA ARG A 32 -0.36 11.90 -9.23
C ARG A 32 -1.18 12.86 -10.08
N PHE A 33 -0.81 14.14 -10.06
CA PHE A 33 -1.57 15.21 -10.71
C PHE A 33 -0.86 15.81 -11.93
N GLN A 34 0.30 15.27 -12.30
CA GLN A 34 1.10 15.68 -13.45
C GLN A 34 1.80 14.49 -14.08
N PRO A 35 1.81 14.37 -15.41
CA PRO A 35 2.59 13.35 -16.09
C PRO A 35 4.08 13.56 -15.84
N THR A 36 4.83 12.47 -15.72
CA THR A 36 6.29 12.50 -15.70
C THR A 36 6.81 12.74 -17.11
N HIS A 37 7.87 13.55 -17.22
CA HIS A 37 8.44 13.93 -18.52
C HIS A 37 9.08 12.78 -19.32
N ASN A 38 9.15 11.56 -18.76
CA ASN A 38 10.01 10.50 -19.27
C ASN A 38 9.27 9.28 -19.83
N GLU A 39 7.98 9.10 -19.57
CA GLU A 39 7.21 7.96 -20.07
C GLU A 39 5.80 8.43 -20.46
N ALA A 40 5.47 8.37 -21.75
CA ALA A 40 4.22 8.85 -22.33
C ALA A 40 2.95 8.12 -21.82
N SER A 41 3.11 7.14 -20.92
CA SER A 41 2.06 6.30 -20.36
C SER A 41 1.75 6.55 -18.88
N GLU A 42 2.51 7.40 -18.17
CA GLU A 42 2.21 7.70 -16.76
C GLU A 42 1.20 8.85 -16.67
N GLU A 43 -0.07 8.54 -16.95
CA GLU A 43 -1.20 9.47 -16.85
C GLU A 43 -1.39 10.01 -15.42
N SER A 44 -1.94 11.22 -15.31
CA SER A 44 -2.37 11.75 -14.01
C SER A 44 -3.55 10.93 -13.49
N GLY A 45 -3.50 10.50 -12.23
CA GLY A 45 -4.56 9.70 -11.64
C GLY A 45 -4.08 8.90 -10.43
N LEU A 46 -4.83 7.85 -10.11
CA LEU A 46 -4.41 6.82 -9.16
C LEU A 46 -3.13 6.16 -9.69
N VAL A 47 -2.12 6.01 -8.84
CA VAL A 47 -0.85 5.36 -9.17
C VAL A 47 -0.75 4.03 -8.44
N HIS A 48 -1.03 4.02 -7.14
CA HIS A 48 -1.01 2.81 -6.33
C HIS A 48 -2.27 2.75 -5.49
N HIS A 49 -2.86 1.57 -5.44
CA HIS A 49 -3.76 1.16 -4.38
C HIS A 49 -3.20 -0.15 -3.84
N MET A 50 -2.70 -0.13 -2.62
CA MET A 50 -2.13 -1.29 -1.94
C MET A 50 -2.91 -1.54 -0.66
N VAL A 51 -3.17 -2.81 -0.37
CA VAL A 51 -3.84 -3.25 0.86
C VAL A 51 -3.05 -4.39 1.47
N ILE A 52 -2.80 -4.31 2.77
CA ILE A 52 -2.14 -5.37 3.54
C ILE A 52 -3.03 -5.83 4.69
N ARG A 53 -2.89 -7.10 5.04
CA ARG A 53 -3.44 -7.67 6.28
C ARG A 53 -2.38 -8.51 6.96
N LEU A 54 -2.13 -8.24 8.24
CA LEU A 54 -1.17 -8.99 9.05
C LEU A 54 -1.86 -9.51 10.30
N LYS A 55 -1.66 -10.77 10.61
CA LYS A 55 -1.96 -11.35 11.92
C LYS A 55 -0.67 -11.41 12.71
N VAL A 56 -0.62 -10.70 13.84
CA VAL A 56 0.61 -10.56 14.64
C VAL A 56 0.38 -11.08 16.05
N LYS A 57 1.28 -11.94 16.53
CA LYS A 57 1.28 -12.46 17.90
C LYS A 57 2.31 -11.73 18.77
N GLY A 58 1.82 -11.09 19.81
CA GLY A 58 2.60 -10.48 20.88
C GLY A 58 3.06 -11.49 21.96
N PRO A 59 3.97 -11.07 22.86
CA PRO A 59 4.68 -9.79 22.85
C PRO A 59 5.83 -9.74 21.82
N GLY A 60 6.19 -10.87 21.21
CA GLY A 60 7.32 -10.95 20.28
C GLY A 60 7.11 -10.32 18.90
N LEU A 61 5.92 -9.74 18.64
CA LEU A 61 5.53 -9.18 17.33
C LEU A 61 5.75 -10.15 16.16
N LEU A 62 5.50 -11.43 16.39
CA LEU A 62 5.63 -12.46 15.37
C LEU A 62 4.50 -12.31 14.35
N ILE A 63 4.83 -12.10 13.08
CA ILE A 63 3.86 -12.14 11.98
C ILE A 63 3.51 -13.61 11.74
N GLU A 64 2.31 -14.03 12.17
CA GLU A 64 1.80 -15.39 11.96
C GLU A 64 1.22 -15.57 10.56
N GLN A 65 0.64 -14.51 9.99
CA GLN A 65 0.07 -14.49 8.64
C GLN A 65 0.27 -13.12 8.01
N ALA A 66 0.54 -13.10 6.71
CA ALA A 66 0.69 -11.89 5.93
C ALA A 66 0.00 -12.06 4.57
N GLU A 67 -0.85 -11.09 4.23
CA GLU A 67 -1.49 -10.96 2.93
C GLU A 67 -1.26 -9.55 2.41
N ALA A 68 -1.00 -9.44 1.10
CA ALA A 68 -0.89 -8.16 0.42
C ALA A 68 -1.56 -8.25 -0.94
N THR A 69 -2.22 -7.17 -1.34
CA THR A 69 -2.79 -7.01 -2.68
C THR A 69 -2.46 -5.63 -3.21
N MET A 70 -2.33 -5.52 -4.53
CA MET A 70 -2.21 -4.25 -5.24
C MET A 70 -3.39 -4.07 -6.20
N PRO A 71 -4.60 -3.73 -5.71
CA PRO A 71 -5.77 -3.52 -6.57
C PRO A 71 -5.53 -2.59 -7.76
N HIS A 72 -4.62 -1.63 -7.61
CA HIS A 72 -4.15 -0.81 -8.72
C HIS A 72 -2.64 -0.58 -8.61
N HIS A 73 -1.96 -0.68 -9.75
CA HIS A 73 -0.53 -0.49 -9.88
C HIS A 73 -0.21 0.03 -11.30
N PRO A 74 0.89 0.77 -11.49
CA PRO A 74 1.14 1.45 -12.75
C PRO A 74 1.76 0.52 -13.82
N ARG A 75 2.33 -0.62 -13.44
CA ARG A 75 3.03 -1.55 -14.35
C ARG A 75 2.75 -3.00 -13.96
N GLU A 76 2.55 -3.87 -14.94
CA GLU A 76 2.16 -5.27 -14.72
C GLU A 76 3.17 -6.04 -13.87
N GLU A 77 4.45 -5.66 -13.90
CA GLU A 77 5.51 -6.26 -13.09
C GLU A 77 5.52 -5.81 -11.62
N CYS A 78 4.77 -4.77 -11.24
CA CYS A 78 4.78 -4.23 -9.88
C CYS A 78 4.40 -5.23 -8.77
N PRO A 79 3.46 -6.17 -8.97
CA PRO A 79 3.12 -7.17 -7.96
C PRO A 79 4.14 -8.31 -7.82
N GLU A 80 5.11 -8.41 -8.73
CA GLU A 80 6.06 -9.52 -8.78
C GLU A 80 7.27 -9.27 -7.89
N VAL A 81 7.74 -10.33 -7.22
CA VAL A 81 9.03 -10.30 -6.52
C VAL A 81 10.10 -10.70 -7.52
N LEU A 82 10.89 -9.73 -7.96
CA LEU A 82 12.05 -10.02 -8.80
C LEU A 82 13.11 -10.81 -8.00
N PRO A 83 13.75 -11.83 -8.58
CA PRO A 83 14.73 -12.69 -7.91
C PRO A 83 16.03 -11.97 -7.52
#